data_AF-A0A0N4TEE0-F1
#
_entry.id   AF-A0A0N4TEE0-F1
#
_cell.length_a   1.000
_cell.length_b   1.000
_cell.length_c   1.000
_cell.angle_alpha   90.00
_cell.angle_beta   90.00
_cell.angle_gamma   90.00
#
_symmetry.space_group_name_H-M   'P 1'
#
loop_
_entity.id
_entity.type
_entity.pdbx_description
1 polymer ?
#
loop_
_entity_poly.entity_id
_entity_poly.type
_entity_poly.pdbx_seq_one_letter_code
_entity_poly.pdbx_strand_id
1 'polypeptide(L)'
;MEFIRQYRKSANALDPLIAYFEKYGQKHLAHVLSKNYLPEERSLLTPTALEDRLFREGNVPRLPFYRVLRVNLLEKLESLLVNLSSQDQFWLVIHGFPGCGKTFLAATVLHSHPILLSRYYEHVIWVEDGRTNINQLPEVFSNFLFLATDALVLTGKETPVQFLPLVSF
;
A
#
# COMPACT_ATOMS: atom_id res chain seq x y z
N MET A 1 2.22 23.94 2.19
CA MET A 1 1.66 22.56 2.23
C MET A 1 0.81 22.26 3.47
N GLU A 2 0.84 23.10 4.52
CA GLU A 2 0.15 22.81 5.79
C GLU A 2 -1.39 22.83 5.72
N PHE A 3 -1.96 23.73 4.91
CA PHE A 3 -3.42 23.91 4.80
C PHE A 3 -4.15 22.61 4.39
N ILE A 4 -3.70 21.94 3.32
CA ILE A 4 -4.36 20.71 2.84
C ILE A 4 -4.28 19.60 3.90
N ARG A 5 -3.14 19.50 4.59
CA ARG A 5 -2.93 18.50 5.64
C ARG A 5 -3.87 18.73 6.83
N GLN A 6 -4.03 19.99 7.25
CA GLN A 6 -4.95 20.35 8.33
C GLN A 6 -6.40 20.15 7.90
N TYR A 7 -6.76 20.57 6.68
CA TYR A 7 -8.11 20.45 6.14
C TYR A 7 -8.59 18.99 6.09
N ARG A 8 -7.74 18.05 5.65
CA ARG A 8 -8.07 16.61 5.66
C ARG A 8 -8.35 16.05 7.05
N LYS A 9 -7.68 16.56 8.09
CA LYS A 9 -7.87 16.09 9.47
C LYS A 9 -9.12 16.64 10.12
N SER A 10 -9.55 17.84 9.73
CA SER A 10 -10.63 18.58 10.40
C SER A 10 -11.96 18.56 9.65
N ALA A 11 -11.95 18.37 8.33
CA ALA A 11 -13.15 18.49 7.50
C ALA A 11 -13.69 17.11 7.11
N ASN A 12 -15.02 16.96 7.23
CA ASN A 12 -15.74 15.74 6.85
C ASN A 12 -16.18 15.73 5.38
N ALA A 13 -16.05 16.86 4.67
CA ALA A 13 -16.49 17.03 3.30
C ALA A 13 -15.65 18.07 2.54
N LEU A 14 -15.68 17.99 1.21
CA LEU A 14 -15.02 18.93 0.30
C LEU A 14 -15.85 20.19 0.02
N ASP A 15 -17.14 20.20 0.34
CA ASP A 15 -18.06 21.31 0.03
C ASP A 15 -17.59 22.68 0.55
N PRO A 16 -17.07 22.82 1.79
CA PRO A 16 -16.58 24.11 2.28
C PRO A 16 -15.40 24.66 1.47
N LEU A 17 -14.54 23.78 0.96
CA LEU A 17 -13.40 24.14 0.13
C LEU A 17 -13.84 24.52 -1.30
N ILE A 18 -14.82 23.82 -1.84
CA ILE A 18 -15.43 24.14 -3.14
C ILE A 18 -16.08 25.53 -3.09
N ALA A 19 -16.89 25.79 -2.06
CA ALA A 19 -17.55 27.08 -1.86
C ALA A 19 -16.54 28.23 -1.67
N TYR A 20 -15.42 27.97 -0.99
CA TYR A 20 -14.32 28.93 -0.89
C TYR A 20 -13.79 29.30 -2.28
N PHE A 21 -13.45 28.32 -3.12
CA PHE A 21 -12.92 28.59 -4.46
C PHE A 21 -13.92 29.31 -5.37
N GLU A 22 -15.23 29.04 -5.24
CA GLU A 22 -16.25 29.81 -5.96
C GLU A 22 -16.30 31.28 -5.51
N LYS A 23 -16.27 31.51 -4.19
CA LYS A 23 -16.36 32.85 -3.59
C LYS A 23 -15.18 33.74 -3.96
N TYR A 24 -13.98 33.17 -4.05
CA TYR A 24 -12.75 33.91 -4.38
C TYR A 24 -12.42 33.91 -5.88
N GLY A 25 -13.38 33.54 -6.74
CA GLY A 25 -13.26 33.65 -8.20
C GLY A 25 -12.42 32.55 -8.87
N GLN A 26 -11.96 31.54 -8.13
CA GLN A 26 -11.21 30.38 -8.63
C GLN A 26 -12.17 29.25 -9.07
N LYS A 27 -13.13 29.58 -9.94
CA LYS A 27 -14.22 28.68 -10.35
C LYS A 27 -13.72 27.40 -11.04
N HIS A 28 -12.57 27.45 -11.70
CA HIS A 28 -11.96 26.28 -12.34
C HIS A 28 -11.56 25.22 -11.29
N LEU A 29 -11.04 25.62 -10.14
CA LEU A 29 -10.69 24.70 -9.05
C LEU A 29 -11.95 24.12 -8.39
N ALA A 30 -12.96 24.96 -8.13
CA ALA A 30 -14.25 24.50 -7.63
C ALA A 30 -14.88 23.46 -8.57
N HIS A 31 -14.87 23.74 -9.87
CA HIS A 31 -15.41 22.82 -10.89
C HIS A 31 -14.65 21.49 -10.93
N VAL A 32 -13.32 21.50 -10.86
CA VAL A 32 -12.52 20.27 -10.83
C VAL A 32 -12.81 19.45 -9.56
N LEU A 33 -12.89 20.10 -8.40
CA LEU A 33 -13.15 19.44 -7.11
C LEU A 33 -14.60 18.96 -6.96
N SER A 34 -15.55 19.58 -7.67
CA SER A 34 -16.95 19.16 -7.70
C SER A 34 -17.21 17.91 -8.54
N LYS A 35 -16.25 17.51 -9.40
CA LYS A 35 -16.36 16.26 -10.14
C LYS A 35 -16.10 15.10 -9.18
N ASN A 36 -16.94 14.06 -9.24
CA ASN A 36 -16.64 12.81 -8.57
C ASN A 36 -15.30 12.30 -9.07
N TYR A 37 -14.29 12.27 -8.19
CA TYR A 37 -13.01 11.68 -8.50
C TYR A 37 -13.21 10.17 -8.64
N LEU A 38 -13.34 9.71 -9.87
CA LEU A 38 -13.19 8.31 -10.20
C LEU A 38 -11.68 8.03 -10.19
N PRO A 39 -11.16 7.05 -9.42
CA PRO A 39 -9.74 6.69 -9.41
C PRO A 39 -9.16 6.19 -10.74
N GLU A 40 -9.86 6.40 -11.87
CA GLU A 40 -9.66 5.72 -13.14
C GLU A 40 -8.47 6.22 -13.98
N GLU A 41 -7.77 7.28 -13.58
CA GLU A 41 -6.70 7.85 -14.42
C GLU A 41 -5.26 7.52 -14.00
N ARG A 42 -5.04 6.75 -12.93
CA ARG A 42 -3.70 6.16 -12.75
C ARG A 42 -3.53 5.07 -13.79
N SER A 43 -2.68 5.35 -14.78
CA SER A 43 -2.18 4.36 -15.72
C SER A 43 -1.67 3.16 -14.92
N LEU A 44 -2.02 1.96 -15.39
CA LEU A 44 -1.42 0.76 -14.81
C LEU A 44 0.09 0.89 -14.95
N LEU A 45 0.80 0.48 -13.91
CA LEU A 45 2.25 0.42 -13.92
C LEU A 45 2.69 -0.45 -15.11
N THR A 46 3.79 -0.05 -15.74
CA THR A 46 4.41 -0.92 -16.76
C THR A 46 4.80 -2.25 -16.14
N PRO A 47 4.85 -3.35 -16.91
CA PRO A 47 5.28 -4.64 -16.41
C PRO A 47 6.63 -4.58 -15.68
N THR A 48 7.57 -3.79 -16.21
CA THR A 48 8.88 -3.56 -15.58
C THR A 48 8.78 -2.87 -14.23
N ALA A 49 7.96 -1.81 -14.12
CA ALA A 49 7.76 -1.09 -12.86
C ALA A 49 7.04 -1.94 -11.81
N LEU A 50 6.14 -2.85 -12.23
CA LEU A 50 5.52 -3.82 -11.34
C LEU A 50 6.53 -4.83 -10.81
N GLU A 51 7.40 -5.34 -11.68
CA GLU A 51 8.47 -6.26 -11.27
C GLU A 51 9.44 -5.60 -10.30
N ASP A 52 9.83 -4.34 -10.55
CA ASP A 52 10.68 -3.57 -9.63
C ASP A 52 9.99 -3.41 -8.26
N ARG A 53 8.73 -3.00 -8.23
CA ARG A 53 7.96 -2.87 -6.98
C ARG A 53 7.81 -4.17 -6.21
N LEU A 54 7.52 -5.27 -6.92
CA LEU A 54 7.31 -6.58 -6.29
C LEU A 54 8.62 -7.16 -5.79
N PHE A 55 9.66 -7.18 -6.62
CA PHE A 55 10.86 -7.97 -6.35
C PHE A 55 12.02 -7.15 -5.78
N ARG A 56 12.30 -5.97 -6.34
CA ARG A 56 13.44 -5.15 -5.89
C ARG A 56 13.11 -4.36 -4.64
N GLU A 57 11.95 -3.72 -4.62
CA GLU A 57 11.53 -2.87 -3.51
C GLU A 57 10.83 -3.69 -2.42
N GLY A 58 9.88 -4.54 -2.83
CA GLY A 58 8.99 -5.21 -1.89
C GLY A 58 9.44 -6.58 -1.41
N ASN A 59 10.51 -7.14 -1.98
CA ASN A 59 11.03 -8.48 -1.63
C ASN A 59 9.96 -9.60 -1.69
N VAL A 60 8.93 -9.43 -2.53
CA VAL A 60 7.83 -10.40 -2.68
C VAL A 60 8.38 -11.67 -3.36
N PRO A 61 8.10 -12.87 -2.83
CA PRO A 61 8.62 -14.10 -3.40
C PRO A 61 8.12 -14.31 -4.83
N ARG A 62 9.01 -14.83 -5.68
CA ARG A 62 8.66 -15.27 -7.04
C ARG A 62 7.76 -16.49 -6.97
N LEU A 63 6.80 -16.53 -7.88
CA LEU A 63 5.91 -17.69 -7.98
C LEU A 63 6.61 -18.86 -8.68
N PRO A 64 6.39 -20.10 -8.24
CA PRO A 64 6.86 -21.28 -8.94
C PRO A 64 6.27 -21.35 -10.36
N PHE A 65 7.04 -21.97 -11.27
CA PHE A 65 6.66 -22.13 -12.67
C PHE A 65 5.39 -22.99 -12.81
N TYR A 66 5.37 -24.16 -12.18
CA TYR A 66 4.21 -25.03 -12.12
C TYR A 66 3.35 -24.67 -10.92
N ARG A 67 2.15 -24.13 -11.18
CA ARG A 67 1.22 -23.71 -10.14
C ARG A 67 -0.22 -23.86 -10.58
N VAL A 68 -1.10 -24.12 -9.61
CA VAL A 68 -2.55 -24.15 -9.81
C VAL A 68 -3.15 -22.91 -9.15
N LEU A 69 -3.82 -22.08 -9.94
CA LEU A 69 -4.47 -20.88 -9.44
C LEU A 69 -5.80 -21.23 -8.79
N ARG A 70 -5.97 -20.80 -7.54
CA ARG A 70 -7.25 -20.92 -6.82
C ARG A 70 -8.06 -19.64 -7.06
N VAL A 71 -8.61 -19.51 -8.26
CA VAL A 71 -9.23 -18.27 -8.78
C VAL A 71 -10.24 -17.66 -7.81
N ASN A 72 -11.19 -18.46 -7.30
CA ASN A 72 -12.21 -17.97 -6.37
C ASN A 72 -11.62 -17.37 -5.07
N LEU A 73 -10.50 -17.92 -4.58
CA LEU A 73 -9.83 -17.37 -3.39
C LEU A 73 -9.02 -16.12 -3.73
N LEU A 74 -8.45 -16.04 -4.94
CA LEU A 74 -7.72 -14.87 -5.41
C LEU A 74 -8.64 -13.67 -5.58
N GLU A 75 -9.78 -13.84 -6.25
CA GLU A 75 -10.79 -12.77 -6.43
C GLU A 75 -11.38 -12.32 -5.08
N LYS A 76 -11.65 -13.27 -4.18
CA LYS A 76 -12.09 -12.94 -2.82
C LYS A 76 -11.03 -12.15 -2.05
N LEU A 77 -9.75 -12.50 -2.20
CA LEU A 77 -8.66 -11.79 -1.52
C LEU A 77 -8.43 -10.40 -2.13
N GLU A 78 -8.50 -10.28 -3.44
CA GLU A 78 -8.38 -9.01 -4.16
C GLU A 78 -9.50 -8.04 -3.76
N SER A 79 -10.77 -8.47 -3.84
CA SER A 79 -11.91 -7.66 -3.39
C SER A 79 -11.81 -7.24 -1.91
N LEU A 80 -11.34 -8.11 -1.02
CA LEU A 80 -11.07 -7.74 0.37
C LEU A 80 -9.99 -6.66 0.48
N LEU A 81 -8.86 -6.81 -0.22
CA LEU A 81 -7.79 -5.82 -0.23
C LEU A 81 -8.24 -4.48 -0.82
N VAL A 82 -9.07 -4.48 -1.85
CA VAL A 82 -9.65 -3.26 -2.41
C VAL A 82 -10.58 -2.58 -1.40
N ASN A 83 -11.45 -3.32 -0.73
CA ASN A 83 -12.35 -2.75 0.27
C ASN A 83 -11.57 -2.14 1.46
N LEU A 84 -10.52 -2.84 1.90
CA LEU A 84 -9.67 -2.42 3.02
C LEU A 84 -8.77 -1.23 2.67
N SER A 85 -8.50 -0.94 1.40
CA SER A 85 -7.63 0.19 1.01
C SER A 85 -8.20 1.56 1.38
N SER A 86 -9.49 1.64 1.73
CA SER A 86 -10.15 2.86 2.22
C SER A 86 -9.85 3.15 3.70
N GLN A 87 -9.32 2.17 4.44
CA GLN A 87 -9.00 2.30 5.85
C GLN A 87 -7.57 2.79 6.03
N ASP A 88 -7.34 3.71 6.98
CA ASP A 88 -6.00 4.23 7.28
C ASP A 88 -5.05 3.14 7.79
N GLN A 89 -5.57 2.17 8.56
CA GLN A 89 -4.83 1.04 9.12
C GLN A 89 -5.76 -0.17 9.26
N PHE A 90 -5.30 -1.35 8.87
CA PHE A 90 -6.07 -2.58 8.99
C PHE A 90 -5.18 -3.81 9.17
N TRP A 91 -5.79 -4.90 9.63
CA TRP A 91 -5.16 -6.22 9.71
C TRP A 91 -5.98 -7.22 8.89
N LEU A 92 -5.31 -7.90 7.96
CA LEU A 92 -5.88 -9.01 7.21
C LEU A 92 -5.10 -10.28 7.54
N VAL A 93 -5.77 -11.24 8.18
CA VAL A 93 -5.14 -12.50 8.60
C VAL A 93 -5.56 -13.62 7.66
N ILE A 94 -4.60 -14.16 6.90
CA ILE A 94 -4.79 -15.36 6.07
C ILE A 94 -4.32 -16.56 6.89
N HIS A 95 -5.27 -17.34 7.43
CA HIS A 95 -4.97 -18.52 8.25
C HIS A 95 -5.37 -19.82 7.55
N GLY A 96 -4.88 -20.94 8.07
CA GLY A 96 -5.10 -22.27 7.50
C GLY A 96 -3.95 -23.23 7.84
N PHE A 97 -4.13 -24.51 7.52
CA PHE A 97 -3.17 -25.56 7.83
C PHE A 97 -1.75 -25.28 7.28
N PRO A 98 -0.68 -25.75 7.95
CA PRO A 98 0.67 -25.72 7.40
C PRO A 98 0.70 -26.35 6.00
N GLY A 99 1.45 -25.76 5.06
CA GLY A 99 1.54 -26.27 3.68
C GLY A 99 0.31 -26.04 2.80
N CYS A 100 -0.79 -25.44 3.28
CA CYS A 100 -1.98 -25.24 2.44
C CYS A 100 -1.83 -24.14 1.37
N GLY A 101 -0.68 -23.46 1.29
CA GLY A 101 -0.37 -22.47 0.25
C GLY A 101 -0.76 -21.03 0.58
N LYS A 102 -0.82 -20.63 1.86
CA LYS A 102 -1.17 -19.26 2.29
C LYS A 102 -0.22 -18.21 1.73
N THR A 103 1.08 -18.42 1.93
CA THR A 103 2.17 -17.59 1.41
C THR A 103 2.08 -17.48 -0.11
N PHE A 104 1.86 -18.61 -0.78
CA PHE A 104 1.67 -18.65 -2.23
C PHE A 104 0.43 -17.86 -2.66
N LEU A 105 -0.71 -17.98 -1.98
CA LEU A 105 -1.93 -17.22 -2.28
C LEU A 105 -1.71 -15.71 -2.11
N ALA A 106 -1.08 -15.30 -1.01
CA ALA A 106 -0.80 -13.90 -0.70
C ALA A 106 0.18 -13.26 -1.71
N ALA A 107 1.22 -13.99 -2.14
CA ALA A 107 2.09 -13.51 -3.21
C ALA A 107 1.33 -13.47 -4.55
N THR A 108 0.57 -14.53 -4.86
CA THR A 108 -0.13 -14.66 -6.15
C THR A 108 -1.14 -13.55 -6.39
N VAL A 109 -1.88 -13.09 -5.37
CA VAL A 109 -2.85 -12.01 -5.57
C VAL A 109 -2.17 -10.71 -6.03
N LEU A 110 -0.97 -10.41 -5.51
CA LEU A 110 -0.20 -9.23 -5.89
C LEU A 110 0.36 -9.33 -7.32
N HIS A 111 0.80 -10.54 -7.72
CA HIS A 111 1.27 -10.81 -9.08
C HIS A 111 0.13 -10.78 -10.11
N SER A 112 -1.03 -11.35 -9.77
CA SER A 112 -2.16 -11.51 -10.69
C SER A 112 -3.02 -10.25 -10.83
N HIS A 113 -2.97 -9.34 -9.85
CA HIS A 113 -3.78 -8.11 -9.85
C HIS A 113 -2.89 -6.86 -9.70
N PRO A 114 -2.20 -6.44 -10.78
CA PRO A 114 -1.41 -5.20 -10.81
C PRO A 114 -2.16 -3.94 -10.38
N ILE A 115 -3.50 -3.96 -10.47
CA ILE A 115 -4.36 -2.86 -10.03
C ILE A 115 -4.14 -2.55 -8.53
N LEU A 116 -3.85 -3.56 -7.71
CA LEU A 116 -3.56 -3.40 -6.29
C LEU A 116 -2.37 -2.47 -6.08
N LEU A 117 -1.27 -2.67 -6.81
CA LEU A 117 -0.05 -1.88 -6.65
C LEU A 117 -0.02 -0.57 -7.44
N SER A 118 -0.90 -0.41 -8.43
CA SER A 118 -0.96 0.81 -9.25
C SER A 118 -1.96 1.82 -8.68
N ARG A 119 -3.06 1.36 -8.09
CA ARG A 119 -4.17 2.22 -7.66
C ARG A 119 -4.37 2.28 -6.15
N TYR A 120 -4.27 1.15 -5.46
CA TYR A 120 -4.70 1.04 -4.06
C TYR A 120 -3.55 1.13 -3.07
N TYR A 121 -2.43 0.45 -3.35
CA TYR A 121 -1.25 0.38 -2.49
C TYR A 121 -0.03 0.89 -3.23
N GLU A 122 0.65 1.89 -2.68
CA GLU A 122 1.82 2.49 -3.34
C GLU A 122 3.04 1.55 -3.29
N HIS A 123 3.22 0.86 -2.16
CA HIS A 123 4.31 -0.09 -1.93
C HIS A 123 3.80 -1.34 -1.22
N VAL A 124 4.55 -2.43 -1.39
CA VAL A 124 4.43 -3.65 -0.58
C VAL A 124 5.79 -3.90 0.03
N ILE A 125 5.82 -4.30 1.30
CA ILE A 125 7.03 -4.76 1.98
C ILE A 125 6.73 -6.18 2.46
N TRP A 126 7.51 -7.15 1.99
CA TRP A 126 7.37 -8.54 2.34
C TRP A 126 8.38 -8.93 3.41
N VAL A 127 7.89 -9.25 4.61
CA VAL A 127 8.70 -9.71 5.73
C VAL A 127 8.30 -11.13 6.08
N GLU A 128 9.27 -12.04 6.07
CA GLU A 128 9.07 -13.41 6.54
C GLU A 128 9.47 -13.51 8.01
N ASP A 129 8.46 -13.74 8.87
CA ASP A 129 8.69 -14.12 10.26
C ASP A 129 8.60 -15.65 10.39
N GLY A 130 9.74 -16.31 10.22
CA GLY A 130 9.88 -17.76 10.41
C GLY A 130 10.50 -18.13 11.76
N ARG A 131 10.58 -17.19 12.70
CA ARG A 131 11.39 -17.34 13.91
C ARG A 131 10.55 -17.85 15.09
N THR A 132 11.14 -18.72 15.90
CA THR A 132 10.45 -19.33 17.06
C THR A 132 10.86 -18.70 18.41
N ASN A 133 11.88 -17.84 18.42
CA ASN A 133 12.50 -17.30 19.62
C ASN A 133 12.52 -15.77 19.63
N ILE A 134 12.25 -15.17 20.80
CA ILE A 134 12.21 -13.71 21.02
C ILE A 134 13.54 -13.03 20.68
N ASN A 135 14.67 -13.72 20.88
CA ASN A 135 16.01 -13.18 20.62
C ASN A 135 16.26 -12.83 19.14
N GLN A 136 15.45 -13.35 18.22
CA GLN A 136 15.57 -13.10 16.79
C GLN A 136 14.66 -11.93 16.33
N LEU A 137 13.82 -11.42 17.22
CA LEU A 137 12.90 -10.31 16.93
C LEU A 137 13.64 -9.00 16.55
N PRO A 138 14.75 -8.60 17.21
CA PRO A 138 15.51 -7.42 16.80
C PRO A 138 16.05 -7.52 15.37
N GLU A 139 16.41 -8.72 14.92
CA GLU A 139 16.89 -8.96 13.54
C GLU A 139 15.75 -8.73 12.53
N VAL A 140 14.55 -9.22 12.82
CA VAL A 140 13.37 -9.02 11.97
C VAL A 140 13.02 -7.53 11.86
N PHE A 141 12.99 -6.81 12.98
CA PHE A 141 12.74 -5.37 12.97
C PHE A 141 13.83 -4.59 12.25
N SER A 142 15.09 -4.98 12.41
CA SER A 142 16.21 -4.34 11.70
C SER A 142 16.09 -4.54 10.19
N ASN A 143 15.74 -5.75 9.76
CA ASN A 143 15.50 -6.06 8.35
C ASN A 143 14.29 -5.29 7.80
N PHE A 144 13.19 -5.23 8.56
CA PHE A 144 12.02 -4.43 8.17
C PHE A 144 12.36 -2.95 8.05
N LEU A 145 13.08 -2.37 9.02
CA LEU A 145 13.47 -0.97 8.98
C LEU A 145 14.33 -0.70 7.76
N PHE A 146 15.31 -1.55 7.45
CA PHE A 146 16.11 -1.44 6.25
C PHE A 146 15.26 -1.41 4.97
N LEU A 147 14.35 -2.39 4.81
CA LEU A 147 13.45 -2.47 3.65
C LEU A 147 12.51 -1.26 3.54
N ALA A 148 11.95 -0.82 4.66
CA ALA A 148 11.05 0.33 4.70
C ALA A 148 11.79 1.64 4.39
N THR A 149 13.01 1.80 4.90
CA THR A 149 13.81 3.02 4.66
C THR A 149 14.22 3.10 3.19
N ASP A 150 14.66 2.00 2.60
CA ASP A 150 15.04 1.95 1.18
C ASP A 150 13.82 2.26 0.28
N ALA A 151 12.67 1.64 0.57
CA ALA A 151 11.42 1.93 -0.14
C ALA A 151 11.00 3.41 -0.03
N LEU A 152 11.19 4.04 1.13
CA LEU A 152 10.84 5.45 1.35
C LEU A 152 11.82 6.42 0.67
N VAL A 153 13.12 6.13 0.69
CA VAL A 153 14.14 6.91 -0.02
C VAL A 153 13.86 6.93 -1.53
N LEU A 154 13.40 5.81 -2.09
CA LEU A 154 13.01 5.72 -3.50
C LEU A 154 11.78 6.58 -3.87
N THR A 155 10.93 6.95 -2.92
CA THR A 155 9.71 7.76 -3.17
C THR A 155 9.92 9.27 -3.10
N GLY A 156 11.09 9.73 -2.64
CA GLY A 156 11.36 11.17 -2.44
C GLY A 156 10.48 11.84 -1.38
N LYS A 157 9.76 11.07 -0.54
CA LYS A 157 8.94 11.57 0.58
C LYS A 157 9.75 11.53 1.88
N GLU A 158 10.87 12.24 1.92
CA GLU A 158 11.68 12.27 3.14
C GLU A 158 11.18 13.30 4.16
N THR A 159 10.90 12.83 5.38
CA THR A 159 11.24 13.59 6.60
C THR A 159 12.00 12.66 7.55
N PRO A 160 13.32 12.82 7.72
CA PRO A 160 14.17 11.92 8.53
C PRO A 160 13.86 11.94 10.04
N VAL A 161 12.92 12.78 10.49
CA VAL A 161 12.59 12.98 11.90
C VAL A 161 11.66 11.89 12.47
N GLN A 162 10.99 11.10 11.62
CA GLN A 162 9.98 10.12 12.08
C GLN A 162 10.54 8.75 12.49
N PHE A 163 11.79 8.42 12.14
CA PHE A 163 12.37 7.09 12.40
C PHE A 163 13.31 7.04 13.62
N LEU A 164 13.66 8.20 14.20
CA LEU A 164 14.51 8.28 15.39
C LEU A 164 13.93 7.69 16.69
N PRO A 165 12.61 7.60 16.95
CA PRO A 165 12.15 7.09 18.24
C PRO A 165 12.19 5.56 18.39
N LEU A 166 12.42 4.80 17.31
CA LEU A 166 12.27 3.34 17.33
C LEU A 166 13.58 2.58 17.61
N VAL A 167 14.71 3.29 17.75
CA VAL A 167 16.04 2.69 17.97
C VAL A 167 16.39 2.60 19.48
N SER A 168 15.48 3.02 20.37
CA SER A 168 15.66 2.89 21.82
C SER A 168 14.78 1.77 22.39
N PHE A 169 15.18 0.51 22.18
CA PHE A 169 14.78 -0.62 23.00
C PHE A 169 15.98 -1.54 23.25
#